data_AF-A0A9D4SWB4-F1
#
_entry.id   AF-A0A9D4SWB4-F1
#
_cell.length_a   1.000
_cell.length_b   1.000
_cell.length_c   1.000
_cell.angle_alpha   90.00
_cell.angle_beta   90.00
_cell.angle_gamma   90.00
#
_symmetry.space_group_name_H-M   'P 1'
#
loop_
_entity.id
_entity.type
_entity.pdbx_description
1 polymer ?
#
loop_
_entity_poly.entity_id
_entity_poly.type
_entity_poly.pdbx_seq_one_letter_code
_entity_poly.pdbx_strand_id
1 'polypeptide(L)'
;MKESGHALMLADKDGSFVVMPQGLFGDKALAAVKKNFRISDVKPPKAKQKAVALLEDLKLDWIRREVKNNKVHALTVFFSAKSHKVDCPFRAIVTERGTWQATVSRYLQRQLTGLAPEDTYKIASSDRLVGLLQDSIPGANSGFSVDIEELFYSIPHEDLFKALTEMQK
;
A
#
# COMPACT_ATOMS: atom_id res chain seq x y z
N MET A 1 -13.66 -24.93 22.24
CA MET A 1 -14.47 -24.02 21.40
C MET A 1 -14.57 -24.65 20.02
N LYS A 2 -15.76 -24.99 19.54
CA LYS A 2 -15.95 -25.46 18.15
C LYS A 2 -15.74 -24.26 17.23
N GLU A 3 -14.83 -24.36 16.28
CA GLU A 3 -14.72 -23.39 15.19
C GLU A 3 -16.07 -23.34 14.47
N SER A 4 -16.77 -22.22 14.58
CA SER A 4 -17.88 -21.92 13.68
C SER A 4 -17.27 -21.90 12.28
N GLY A 5 -17.75 -22.73 11.35
CA GLY A 5 -17.22 -22.84 9.97
C GLY A 5 -17.41 -21.60 9.09
N HIS A 6 -17.34 -20.41 9.70
CA HIS A 6 -17.55 -19.09 9.14
C HIS A 6 -16.36 -18.19 9.48
N ALA A 7 -15.98 -17.34 8.52
CA ALA A 7 -15.04 -16.26 8.69
C ALA A 7 -15.79 -14.93 8.91
N LEU A 8 -15.22 -14.08 9.76
CA LEU A 8 -15.67 -12.70 9.99
C LEU A 8 -14.66 -11.74 9.36
N MET A 9 -15.15 -10.78 8.57
CA MET A 9 -14.33 -9.82 7.83
C MET A 9 -14.81 -8.38 8.04
N LEU A 10 -13.89 -7.43 8.09
CA LEU A 10 -14.22 -6.01 8.06
C LEU A 10 -14.60 -5.59 6.63
N ALA A 11 -15.67 -4.80 6.52
CA ALA A 11 -16.05 -4.15 5.28
C ALA A 11 -15.28 -2.83 5.07
N ASP A 12 -14.95 -2.56 3.81
CA ASP A 12 -13.97 -1.54 3.43
C ASP A 12 -14.44 -0.09 3.62
N LYS A 13 -15.74 0.21 3.50
CA LYS A 13 -16.23 1.60 3.39
C LYS A 13 -17.28 2.01 4.41
N ASP A 14 -17.97 1.07 5.02
CA ASP A 14 -19.17 1.32 5.83
C ASP A 14 -18.96 0.93 7.31
N GLY A 15 -17.75 0.49 7.68
CA GLY A 15 -17.44 0.04 9.04
C GLY A 15 -18.22 -1.20 9.47
N SER A 16 -18.91 -1.88 8.54
CA SER A 16 -19.69 -3.08 8.81
C SER A 16 -18.81 -4.34 8.81
N PHE A 17 -19.43 -5.47 9.13
CA PHE A 17 -18.79 -6.78 9.06
C PHE A 17 -19.48 -7.66 8.02
N VAL A 18 -18.69 -8.46 7.32
CA VAL A 18 -19.17 -9.51 6.42
C VAL A 18 -18.88 -10.85 7.04
N VAL A 19 -19.92 -11.66 7.22
CA VAL A 19 -19.82 -13.05 7.67
C VAL A 19 -19.98 -13.97 6.45
N MET A 20 -19.10 -14.95 6.29
CA MET A 20 -19.21 -15.91 5.20
C MET A 20 -18.66 -17.28 5.59
N PRO A 21 -19.06 -18.36 4.89
CA PRO A 21 -18.46 -19.68 5.09
C PRO A 21 -16.94 -19.67 4.85
N GLN A 22 -16.20 -20.50 5.59
CA GLN A 22 -14.74 -20.58 5.50
C GLN A 22 -14.24 -20.93 4.09
N GLY A 23 -14.96 -21.79 3.36
CA GLY A 23 -14.63 -22.13 1.97
C GLY A 23 -14.69 -20.92 1.04
N LEU A 24 -15.78 -20.14 1.13
CA LEU A 24 -15.95 -18.93 0.34
C LEU A 24 -14.90 -17.86 0.67
N PHE A 25 -14.50 -17.76 1.95
CA PHE A 25 -13.38 -16.92 2.35
C PHE A 25 -12.09 -17.34 1.64
N GLY A 26 -11.78 -18.65 1.63
CA GLY A 26 -10.58 -19.20 0.98
C GLY A 26 -10.53 -18.87 -0.51
N ASP A 27 -11.64 -19.06 -1.22
CA ASP A 27 -11.74 -18.78 -2.65
C ASP A 27 -11.54 -17.30 -2.96
N LYS A 28 -12.19 -16.41 -2.19
CA LYS A 28 -12.05 -14.95 -2.35
C LYS A 28 -10.65 -14.46 -1.98
N ALA A 29 -10.04 -15.01 -0.94
CA ALA A 29 -8.67 -14.71 -0.56
C ALA A 29 -7.69 -15.11 -1.68
N LEU A 30 -7.84 -16.32 -2.22
CA LEU A 30 -7.00 -16.79 -3.32
C LEU A 30 -7.17 -15.94 -4.58
N ALA A 31 -8.41 -15.56 -4.93
CA ALA A 31 -8.70 -14.67 -6.05
C ALA A 31 -8.02 -13.30 -5.87
N ALA A 32 -8.10 -12.72 -4.67
CA ALA A 32 -7.42 -11.47 -4.35
C ALA A 32 -5.90 -11.60 -4.41
N VAL A 33 -5.33 -12.72 -3.94
CA VAL A 33 -3.87 -12.95 -4.03
C VAL A 33 -3.41 -13.04 -5.48
N LYS A 34 -4.09 -13.85 -6.29
CA LYS A 34 -3.77 -14.03 -7.72
C LYS A 34 -3.91 -12.73 -8.51
N LYS A 35 -4.86 -11.87 -8.13
CA LYS A 35 -5.04 -10.57 -8.77
C LYS A 35 -3.89 -9.60 -8.46
N ASN A 36 -3.50 -9.48 -7.18
CA ASN A 36 -2.62 -8.38 -6.73
C ASN A 36 -1.14 -8.78 -6.62
N PHE A 37 -0.79 -10.06 -6.61
CA PHE A 37 0.58 -10.51 -6.37
C PHE A 37 1.06 -11.49 -7.45
N ARG A 38 2.37 -11.43 -7.71
CA ARG A 38 3.10 -12.38 -8.56
C ARG A 38 4.01 -13.26 -7.72
N ILE A 39 4.24 -14.48 -8.20
CA ILE A 39 5.24 -15.37 -7.61
C ILE A 39 6.62 -14.72 -7.74
N SER A 40 7.43 -14.86 -6.70
CA SER A 40 8.80 -14.35 -6.66
C SER A 40 9.73 -15.41 -6.11
N ASP A 41 10.88 -15.59 -6.78
CA ASP A 41 11.95 -16.50 -6.33
C ASP A 41 12.81 -15.89 -5.20
N VAL A 42 12.52 -14.65 -4.80
CA VAL A 42 13.27 -13.94 -3.77
C VAL A 42 12.97 -14.56 -2.41
N LYS A 43 14.01 -15.13 -1.79
CA LYS A 43 13.92 -15.64 -0.42
C LYS A 43 13.97 -14.46 0.58
N PRO A 44 12.97 -14.27 1.46
CA PRO A 44 12.95 -13.13 2.38
C PRO A 44 14.21 -12.97 3.26
N PRO A 45 14.83 -14.04 3.79
CA PRO A 45 16.09 -13.92 4.53
C PRO A 45 17.25 -13.39 3.67
N LYS A 46 17.32 -13.79 2.39
CA LYS A 46 18.35 -13.28 1.45
C LYS A 46 18.12 -11.81 1.13
N ALA A 47 16.86 -11.38 0.95
CA ALA A 47 16.53 -9.97 0.76
C ALA A 47 16.97 -9.12 1.96
N LYS A 48 16.71 -9.61 3.18
CA LYS A 48 17.19 -8.97 4.41
C LYS A 48 18.72 -8.87 4.46
N GLN A 49 19.44 -9.94 4.12
CA GLN A 49 20.92 -9.91 4.08
C GLN A 49 21.45 -8.83 3.14
N LYS A 50 20.88 -8.72 1.93
CA LYS A 50 21.22 -7.65 0.98
C LYS A 50 20.93 -6.26 1.54
N ALA A 51 19.79 -6.09 2.21
CA ALA A 51 19.45 -4.81 2.86
C ALA A 51 20.44 -4.45 3.97
N VAL A 52 20.87 -5.41 4.79
CA VAL A 52 21.89 -5.18 5.84
C VAL A 52 23.22 -4.74 5.24
N ALA A 53 23.68 -5.39 4.17
CA ALA A 53 24.91 -5.02 3.46
C ALA A 53 24.82 -3.60 2.88
N LEU A 54 23.71 -3.28 2.20
CA LEU A 54 23.50 -1.94 1.65
C LEU A 54 23.50 -0.86 2.74
N LEU A 55 22.84 -1.10 3.88
CA LEU A 55 22.82 -0.15 5.00
C LEU A 55 24.19 0.02 5.65
N GLU A 56 25.04 -1.00 5.60
CA GLU A 56 26.44 -0.92 6.04
C GLU A 56 27.27 -0.04 5.10
N ASP A 57 27.16 -0.26 3.78
CA ASP A 57 27.85 0.54 2.76
C ASP A 57 27.46 2.03 2.85
N LEU A 58 26.19 2.30 3.14
CA LEU A 58 25.66 3.65 3.35
C LEU A 58 25.96 4.24 4.74
N LYS A 59 26.67 3.52 5.61
CA LYS A 59 27.01 3.93 6.99
C LYS A 59 25.78 4.28 7.85
N LEU A 60 24.67 3.56 7.65
CA LEU A 60 23.41 3.73 8.37
C LEU A 60 23.31 2.76 9.56
N ASP A 61 24.23 2.87 10.51
CA ASP A 61 24.47 1.89 11.58
C ASP A 61 23.24 1.57 12.44
N TRP A 62 22.50 2.59 12.84
CA TRP A 62 21.30 2.40 13.67
C TRP A 62 20.24 1.57 12.94
N ILE A 63 19.96 1.91 11.67
CA ILE A 63 18.97 1.20 10.84
C ILE A 63 19.45 -0.22 10.58
N ARG A 64 20.72 -0.38 10.21
CA ARG A 64 21.35 -1.68 9.99
C ARG A 64 21.15 -2.59 11.19
N ARG A 65 21.40 -2.11 12.41
CA ARG A 65 21.23 -2.87 13.65
C ARG A 65 19.79 -3.31 13.87
N GLU A 66 18.83 -2.39 13.71
CA GLU A 66 17.40 -2.68 13.83
C GLU A 66 16.96 -3.74 12.82
N VAL A 67 17.35 -3.60 11.55
CA VAL A 67 17.05 -4.56 10.49
C VAL A 67 17.68 -5.92 10.82
N LYS A 68 18.96 -5.95 11.19
CA LYS A 68 19.71 -7.19 11.51
C LYS A 68 19.06 -7.96 12.65
N ASN A 69 18.58 -7.29 13.71
CA ASN A 69 18.03 -7.93 14.90
C ASN A 69 16.56 -8.37 14.75
N ASN A 70 15.83 -7.86 13.77
CA ASN A 70 14.42 -8.20 13.57
C ASN A 70 14.26 -9.65 13.04
N LYS A 71 13.37 -10.44 13.64
CA LYS A 71 13.17 -11.87 13.31
C LYS A 71 12.10 -12.12 12.24
N VAL A 72 11.29 -11.13 11.89
CA VAL A 72 10.18 -11.25 10.95
C VAL A 72 10.66 -10.80 9.57
N HIS A 73 10.70 -11.73 8.61
CA HIS A 73 11.32 -11.51 7.31
C HIS A 73 10.36 -11.11 6.20
N ALA A 74 9.08 -11.47 6.32
CA ALA A 74 8.07 -11.30 5.28
C ALA A 74 6.96 -10.35 5.73
N LEU A 75 6.40 -9.62 4.77
CA LEU A 75 5.17 -8.86 4.94
C LEU A 75 4.00 -9.81 5.13
N THR A 76 2.97 -9.36 5.85
CA THR A 76 1.73 -10.13 6.05
C THR A 76 0.62 -9.54 5.19
N VAL A 77 -0.17 -10.41 4.56
CA VAL A 77 -1.36 -10.01 3.82
C VAL A 77 -2.60 -10.35 4.63
N PHE A 78 -3.54 -9.42 4.71
CA PHE A 78 -4.90 -9.64 5.19
C PHE A 78 -5.88 -8.99 4.20
N PHE A 79 -7.18 -9.14 4.43
CA PHE A 79 -8.19 -8.69 3.48
C PHE A 79 -9.23 -7.78 4.13
N SER A 80 -9.87 -6.95 3.32
CA SER A 80 -11.15 -6.30 3.63
C SER A 80 -12.17 -6.61 2.53
N ALA A 81 -13.44 -6.67 2.89
CA ALA A 81 -14.52 -7.00 1.96
C ALA A 81 -15.08 -5.72 1.30
N LYS A 82 -15.13 -5.66 -0.03
CA LYS A 82 -15.74 -4.54 -0.76
C LYS A 82 -17.26 -4.74 -0.85
N SER A 83 -17.97 -4.49 0.25
CA SER A 83 -19.44 -4.66 0.40
C SER A 83 -20.27 -3.95 -0.68
N HIS A 84 -19.77 -2.82 -1.19
CA HIS A 84 -20.41 -1.99 -2.23
C HIS A 84 -20.28 -2.52 -3.68
N LYS A 85 -19.77 -3.73 -3.89
CA LYS A 85 -19.63 -4.36 -5.21
C LYS A 85 -20.42 -5.68 -5.22
N VAL A 86 -21.02 -6.00 -6.37
CA VAL A 86 -21.99 -7.11 -6.55
C VAL A 86 -21.47 -8.45 -6.00
N ASP A 87 -20.17 -8.73 -6.11
CA ASP A 87 -19.57 -9.99 -5.63
C ASP A 87 -18.83 -9.89 -4.30
N CYS A 88 -18.87 -8.75 -3.62
CA CYS A 88 -18.12 -8.47 -2.40
C CYS A 88 -16.65 -8.98 -2.47
N PRO A 89 -15.86 -8.56 -3.48
CA PRO A 89 -14.50 -9.03 -3.66
C PRO A 89 -13.60 -8.53 -2.53
N PHE A 90 -12.51 -9.26 -2.29
CA PHE A 90 -11.54 -8.86 -1.28
C PHE A 90 -10.55 -7.83 -1.83
N ARG A 91 -10.29 -6.79 -1.03
CA ARG A 91 -9.10 -5.95 -1.15
C ARG A 91 -8.00 -6.61 -0.33
N ALA A 92 -6.88 -6.93 -0.96
CA ALA A 92 -5.68 -7.33 -0.25
C ALA A 92 -5.05 -6.10 0.40
N ILE A 93 -4.63 -6.24 1.66
CA ILE A 93 -3.94 -5.22 2.44
C ILE A 93 -2.64 -5.83 2.93
N VAL A 94 -1.53 -5.16 2.65
CA VAL A 94 -0.20 -5.59 3.07
C VAL A 94 0.20 -4.77 4.29
N THR A 95 0.64 -5.45 5.35
CA THR A 95 1.23 -4.79 6.51
C THR A 95 2.69 -5.18 6.68
N GLU A 96 3.50 -4.16 6.94
CA GLU A 96 4.89 -4.30 7.36
C GLU A 96 5.05 -4.32 8.88
N ARG A 97 3.95 -4.30 9.64
CA ARG A 97 3.99 -4.24 11.11
C ARG A 97 4.84 -5.39 11.68
N GLY A 98 5.81 -5.03 12.52
CA GLY A 98 6.71 -5.98 13.15
C GLY A 98 7.85 -6.49 12.27
N THR A 99 7.87 -6.13 10.99
CA THR A 99 8.94 -6.52 10.04
C THR A 99 10.10 -5.54 10.04
N TRP A 100 11.25 -5.96 9.51
CA TRP A 100 12.40 -5.06 9.32
C TRP A 100 12.13 -4.00 8.24
N GLN A 101 11.27 -4.30 7.27
CA GLN A 101 10.87 -3.38 6.21
C GLN A 101 10.26 -2.12 6.81
N ALA A 102 9.47 -2.21 7.89
CA ALA A 102 8.91 -1.03 8.56
C ALA A 102 9.96 -0.05 9.08
N THR A 103 11.13 -0.52 9.50
CA THR A 103 12.23 0.35 9.92
C THR A 103 12.79 1.11 8.71
N VAL A 104 13.00 0.41 7.60
CA VAL A 104 13.52 1.01 6.36
C VAL A 104 12.50 1.96 5.74
N SER A 105 11.24 1.56 5.62
CA SER A 105 10.14 2.38 5.10
C SER A 105 9.98 3.67 5.89
N ARG A 106 10.05 3.62 7.23
CA ARG A 106 9.97 4.82 8.07
C ARG A 106 11.17 5.74 7.87
N TYR A 107 12.37 5.19 7.72
CA TYR A 107 13.54 5.99 7.39
C TYR A 107 13.37 6.69 6.05
N LEU A 108 13.01 5.94 5.00
CA LEU A 108 12.75 6.50 3.66
C LEU A 108 11.67 7.57 3.71
N GLN A 109 10.55 7.30 4.37
CA GLN A 109 9.46 8.27 4.53
C GLN A 109 9.96 9.57 5.18
N ARG A 110 10.79 9.50 6.22
CA ARG A 110 11.37 10.70 6.85
C ARG A 110 12.23 11.50 5.89
N GLN A 111 13.08 10.83 5.09
CA GLN A 111 13.91 11.51 4.09
C GLN A 111 13.05 12.13 2.98
N LEU A 112 12.06 11.40 2.49
CA LEU A 112 11.14 11.85 1.45
C LEU A 112 10.18 12.96 1.92
N THR A 113 9.86 13.02 3.22
CA THR A 113 9.03 14.11 3.77
C THR A 113 9.74 15.47 3.67
N GLY A 114 11.07 15.47 3.65
CA GLY A 114 11.84 16.69 3.38
C GLY A 114 11.74 17.17 1.92
N LEU A 115 11.35 16.29 1.00
CA LEU A 115 11.03 16.67 -0.37
C LEU A 115 9.62 17.26 -0.36
N ALA A 116 9.52 18.57 -0.52
CA ALA A 116 8.26 19.28 -0.67
C ALA A 116 8.06 19.68 -2.13
N PRO A 117 7.67 18.74 -3.04
CA PRO A 117 7.30 19.13 -4.39
C PRO A 117 6.15 20.13 -4.31
N GLU A 118 6.30 21.25 -5.00
CA GLU A 118 5.14 22.06 -5.35
C GLU A 118 4.29 21.25 -6.34
N ASP A 119 3.16 20.75 -5.86
CA ASP A 119 2.16 20.09 -6.68
C ASP A 119 0.88 20.92 -6.65
N THR A 120 0.69 21.72 -7.70
CA THR A 120 -0.47 22.59 -7.87
C THR A 120 -1.78 21.83 -8.09
N TYR A 121 -1.71 20.52 -8.37
CA TYR A 121 -2.84 19.64 -8.58
C TYR A 121 -3.13 18.76 -7.36
N LYS A 122 -2.29 18.80 -6.33
CA LYS A 122 -2.51 18.06 -5.09
C LYS A 122 -3.67 18.66 -4.32
N ILE A 123 -4.76 17.89 -4.25
CA ILE A 123 -5.94 18.23 -3.47
C ILE A 123 -5.89 17.50 -2.13
N ALA A 124 -6.04 18.24 -1.03
CA ALA A 124 -5.96 17.70 0.33
C ALA A 124 -7.22 16.91 0.74
N SER A 125 -8.39 17.26 0.19
CA SER A 125 -9.67 16.60 0.45
C SER A 125 -10.65 16.78 -0.70
N SER A 126 -11.58 15.83 -0.85
CA SER A 126 -12.67 15.94 -1.83
C SER A 126 -13.51 17.19 -1.62
N ASP A 127 -13.74 17.59 -0.37
CA ASP A 127 -14.57 18.75 -0.04
C ASP A 127 -13.97 20.04 -0.57
N ARG A 128 -12.64 20.16 -0.56
CA ARG A 128 -11.93 21.30 -1.15
C ARG A 128 -12.12 21.35 -2.66
N LEU A 129 -12.07 20.21 -3.35
CA LEU A 129 -12.36 20.14 -4.78
C LEU A 129 -13.81 20.53 -5.08
N VAL A 130 -14.77 20.01 -4.29
CA VAL A 130 -16.19 20.34 -4.45
C VAL A 130 -16.40 21.85 -4.32
N GLY A 131 -15.82 22.49 -3.29
CA GLY A 131 -15.87 23.95 -3.14
C GLY A 131 -15.26 24.69 -4.33
N LEU A 132 -14.07 24.28 -4.78
CA LEU A 132 -13.44 24.89 -5.96
C LEU A 132 -14.31 24.78 -7.22
N LEU A 133 -14.94 23.62 -7.45
CA LEU A 133 -15.81 23.41 -8.61
C LEU A 133 -17.10 24.25 -8.51
N GLN A 134 -17.64 24.44 -7.30
CA GLN A 134 -18.81 25.27 -7.05
C GLN A 134 -18.51 26.76 -7.24
N ASP A 135 -17.34 27.22 -6.79
CA ASP A 135 -16.97 28.64 -6.79
C ASP A 135 -16.33 29.11 -8.11
N SER A 136 -15.56 28.24 -8.77
CA SER A 136 -14.58 28.67 -9.79
C SER A 136 -15.03 28.42 -11.23
N ILE A 137 -16.13 27.69 -11.48
CA ILE A 137 -16.53 27.31 -12.84
C ILE A 137 -18.03 27.51 -13.13
N PRO A 138 -18.54 28.76 -13.13
CA PRO A 138 -19.88 29.05 -13.65
C PRO A 138 -19.94 28.67 -15.14
N GLY A 139 -20.78 27.69 -15.49
CA GLY A 139 -21.05 27.34 -16.89
C GLY A 139 -20.18 26.24 -17.51
N ALA A 140 -19.44 25.44 -16.73
CA ALA A 140 -18.87 24.19 -17.24
C ALA A 140 -19.99 23.19 -17.55
N ASN A 141 -20.20 22.92 -18.84
CA ASN A 141 -21.23 22.00 -19.33
C ASN A 141 -20.66 20.61 -19.68
N SER A 142 -19.36 20.40 -19.46
CA SER A 142 -18.68 19.14 -19.77
C SER A 142 -17.51 18.91 -18.81
N GLY A 143 -17.29 17.65 -18.47
CA GLY A 143 -16.14 17.20 -17.70
C GLY A 143 -15.75 15.79 -18.09
N PHE A 144 -14.52 15.41 -17.80
CA PHE A 144 -14.07 14.03 -17.90
C PHE A 144 -13.32 13.66 -16.61
N SER A 145 -13.38 12.39 -16.25
CA SER A 145 -12.67 11.83 -15.10
C SER A 145 -11.70 10.77 -15.57
N VAL A 146 -10.51 10.76 -14.97
CA VAL A 146 -9.52 9.71 -15.16
C VAL A 146 -9.32 9.02 -13.82
N ASP A 147 -9.45 7.70 -13.81
CA ASP A 147 -9.15 6.87 -12.64
C ASP A 147 -7.87 6.08 -12.91
N ILE A 148 -6.91 6.14 -11.98
CA ILE A 148 -5.68 5.36 -12.04
C ILE A 148 -5.88 4.14 -11.16
N GLU A 149 -6.08 2.99 -11.80
CA GLU A 149 -6.17 1.72 -11.09
C GLU A 149 -4.79 1.25 -10.61
N GLU A 150 -4.77 0.60 -9.45
CA GLU A 150 -3.59 -0.13 -8.93
C GLU A 150 -2.31 0.72 -8.81
N LEU A 151 -2.45 2.03 -8.56
CA LEU A 151 -1.36 3.02 -8.51
C LEU A 151 -0.07 2.49 -7.88
N PHE A 152 -0.13 1.94 -6.66
CA PHE A 152 1.05 1.47 -5.92
C PHE A 152 1.81 0.32 -6.60
N TYR A 153 1.14 -0.51 -7.40
CA TYR A 153 1.74 -1.63 -8.11
C TYR A 153 2.22 -1.27 -9.52
N SER A 154 1.72 -0.15 -10.07
CA SER A 154 2.00 0.30 -11.43
C SER A 154 3.03 1.43 -11.52
N ILE A 155 3.69 1.80 -10.41
CA ILE A 155 4.70 2.86 -10.41
C ILE A 155 5.95 2.41 -11.20
N PRO A 156 6.36 3.12 -12.26
CA PRO A 156 7.62 2.84 -12.95
C PRO A 156 8.80 3.22 -12.06
N HIS A 157 9.51 2.23 -11.53
CA HIS A 157 10.58 2.46 -10.56
C HIS A 157 11.74 3.28 -11.12
N GLU A 158 12.13 3.09 -12.39
CA GLU A 158 13.24 3.84 -13.01
C GLU A 158 12.92 5.33 -13.11
N ASP A 159 11.75 5.68 -13.62
CA ASP A 159 11.29 7.07 -13.72
C ASP A 159 11.11 7.70 -12.33
N LEU A 160 10.60 6.94 -11.35
CA LEU A 160 10.49 7.40 -9.97
C LEU A 160 11.86 7.80 -9.40
N PHE A 161 12.88 6.96 -9.55
CA PHE A 161 14.22 7.26 -9.02
C PHE A 161 14.89 8.43 -9.75
N LYS A 162 14.64 8.57 -11.05
CA LYS A 162 15.11 9.72 -11.82
C LYS A 162 14.50 11.02 -11.27
N ALA A 163 13.18 11.06 -11.09
CA ALA A 163 12.47 12.22 -10.55
C ALA A 163 12.98 12.59 -9.14
N LEU A 164 13.19 11.61 -8.26
CA LEU A 164 13.72 11.86 -6.91
C LEU A 164 15.12 12.48 -6.93
N THR A 165 15.97 12.10 -7.89
CA THR A 165 17.33 12.65 -8.02
C THR A 165 17.30 14.10 -8.51
N GLU A 166 16.35 14.44 -9.39
CA GLU A 166 16.16 15.80 -9.89
C GLU A 166 15.67 16.74 -8.78
N MET A 167 14.84 16.25 -7.85
CA MET A 167 14.33 17.03 -6.72
C MET A 167 15.34 17.30 -5.60
N GLN A 168 16.50 16.63 -5.62
CA GLN A 168 17.58 16.84 -4.64
C GLN A 168 18.64 17.85 -5.11
N LYS A 169 18.54 18.35 -6.35
CA LYS A 169 19.41 19.39 -6.90
C LYS A 169 18.83 20.76 -6.65
#